data_AF-M4CPK6-F1
#
_entry.id   AF-M4CPK6-F1
#
_cell.length_a   1.000
_cell.length_b   1.000
_cell.length_c   1.000
_cell.angle_alpha   90.00
_cell.angle_beta   90.00
_cell.angle_gamma   90.00
#
_symmetry.space_group_name_H-M   'P 1'
#
loop_
_entity.id
_entity.type
_entity.pdbx_description
1 polymer ?
#
loop_
_entity_poly.entity_id
_entity_poly.type
_entity_poly.pdbx_seq_one_letter_code
_entity_poly.pdbx_strand_id
1 'polypeptide(L)'
;MSLARYTEKLLLSLALSHSRSLSLSDSSSRSPPELSLTPIELKLDLENGGISDRPDDDVNIYHTYFGVAWLSLLEYRGVKAIDPTYALPVDVINRIMLNK
;
A
#
# COMPACT_ATOMS: atom_id res chain seq x y z
N MET A 1 20.20 -4.00 -10.00
CA MET A 1 19.17 -2.93 -9.88
C MET A 1 18.47 -3.13 -8.54
N SER A 2 18.57 -2.17 -7.62
CA SER A 2 18.04 -2.31 -6.25
C SER A 2 16.49 -2.32 -6.25
N LEU A 3 15.90 -3.22 -5.46
CA LEU A 3 14.47 -3.43 -5.23
C LEU A 3 13.73 -2.12 -4.87
N ALA A 4 14.42 -1.20 -4.17
CA ALA A 4 13.92 0.12 -3.79
C ALA A 4 13.52 1.00 -4.98
N ARG A 5 14.22 0.89 -6.12
CA ARG A 5 13.93 1.71 -7.31
C ARG A 5 12.67 1.28 -8.05
N TYR A 6 12.20 0.06 -7.82
CA TYR A 6 11.00 -0.46 -8.48
C TYR A 6 9.75 -0.11 -7.68
N THR A 7 9.83 -0.20 -6.34
CA THR A 7 8.75 0.21 -5.43
C THR A 7 8.47 1.71 -5.51
N GLU A 8 9.49 2.55 -5.59
CA GLU A 8 9.33 4.00 -5.82
C GLU A 8 8.60 4.29 -7.14
N LYS A 9 9.01 3.65 -8.23
CA LYS A 9 8.38 3.84 -9.55
C LYS A 9 6.93 3.35 -9.60
N LEU A 10 6.62 2.25 -8.90
CA LEU A 10 5.27 1.71 -8.83
C LEU A 10 4.35 2.64 -8.02
N LEU A 11 4.82 3.12 -6.86
CA LEU A 11 4.08 4.07 -6.01
C LEU A 11 3.87 5.41 -6.72
N LEU A 12 4.91 5.97 -7.36
CA LEU A 12 4.80 7.18 -8.18
C LEU A 12 3.87 7.00 -9.38
N SER A 13 3.92 5.86 -10.07
CA SER A 13 3.03 5.55 -11.19
C SER A 13 1.57 5.43 -10.75
N LEU A 14 1.31 4.83 -9.58
CA LEU A 14 -0.04 4.67 -9.03
C LEU A 14 -0.60 6.03 -8.60
N ALA A 15 0.23 6.86 -7.96
CA ALA A 15 -0.11 8.23 -7.57
C ALA A 15 -0.44 9.11 -8.80
N LEU A 16 0.38 9.04 -9.86
CA LEU A 16 0.16 9.79 -11.10
C LEU A 16 -1.04 9.29 -11.92
N SER A 17 -1.38 8.01 -11.83
CA SER A 17 -2.56 7.42 -12.48
C SER A 17 -3.88 7.97 -11.90
N HIS A 18 -3.93 8.21 -10.58
CA HIS A 18 -5.12 8.76 -9.92
C HIS A 18 -5.34 10.25 -10.23
N SER A 19 -4.28 11.01 -10.51
CA SER A 19 -4.39 12.43 -10.90
C SER A 19 -4.93 12.63 -12.33
N ARG A 20 -4.79 11.63 -13.22
CA ARG A 20 -5.26 11.74 -14.63
C ARG A 20 -6.75 11.44 -14.83
N SER A 21 -7.41 10.74 -13.91
CA SER A 21 -8.84 10.41 -14.06
C SER A 21 -9.78 11.57 -13.69
N LEU A 22 -9.27 12.65 -13.08
CA LEU A 22 -10.06 13.78 -12.60
C LEU A 22 -10.21 14.93 -13.61
N SER A 23 -9.69 14.82 -14.84
CA SER A 23 -9.75 15.92 -15.83
C SER A 23 -10.83 15.77 -16.92
N LEU A 24 -11.73 14.79 -16.81
CA LEU A 24 -12.77 14.55 -17.83
C LEU A 24 -14.11 14.16 -17.19
N SER A 25 -14.84 15.12 -16.61
CA SER A 25 -16.30 15.27 -16.78
C SER A 25 -16.89 16.34 -15.84
N ASP A 26 -17.44 17.36 -16.49
CA ASP A 26 -18.73 18.01 -16.22
C ASP A 26 -18.92 19.04 -15.09
N SER A 27 -19.49 20.17 -15.52
CA SER A 27 -19.91 21.33 -14.76
C SER A 27 -21.29 21.09 -14.16
N SER A 28 -21.40 20.89 -12.84
CA SER A 28 -22.67 21.08 -12.12
C SER A 28 -22.47 21.31 -10.63
N SER A 29 -23.29 22.23 -10.12
CA SER A 29 -23.32 22.81 -8.79
C SER A 29 -23.64 21.81 -7.66
N ARG A 30 -22.64 21.43 -6.89
CA ARG A 30 -22.63 21.23 -5.43
C ARG A 30 -21.26 20.66 -5.10
N SER A 31 -20.43 21.38 -4.35
CA SER A 31 -19.17 20.85 -3.85
C SER A 31 -19.48 19.61 -3.01
N PRO A 32 -19.01 18.40 -3.40
CA PRO A 32 -18.93 17.28 -2.48
C PRO A 32 -17.99 17.70 -1.34
N PRO A 33 -18.10 17.13 -0.13
CA PRO A 33 -17.04 17.31 0.85
C PRO A 33 -15.74 16.87 0.19
N GLU A 34 -14.77 17.78 0.08
CA GLU A 34 -13.41 17.43 -0.33
C GLU A 34 -12.93 16.37 0.65
N LEU A 35 -13.03 15.10 0.27
CA LEU A 35 -12.06 14.13 0.71
C LEU A 35 -10.74 14.68 0.19
N SER A 36 -10.06 15.40 1.07
CA SER A 36 -8.65 15.78 0.95
C SER A 36 -7.88 14.47 0.74
N LEU A 37 -7.86 13.98 -0.49
CA LEU A 37 -7.02 12.91 -0.95
C LEU A 37 -5.61 13.51 -1.08
N THR A 38 -5.04 13.91 0.06
CA THR A 38 -3.60 14.06 0.17
C THR A 38 -3.01 12.73 -0.28
N PRO A 39 -2.14 12.71 -1.30
CA PRO A 39 -1.40 11.50 -1.64
C PRO A 39 -0.81 10.93 -0.35
N ILE A 40 -1.02 9.66 -0.10
CA ILE A 40 -0.43 9.01 1.07
C ILE A 40 1.07 9.00 0.81
N GLU A 41 1.80 9.97 1.38
CA GLU A 41 3.26 10.04 1.31
C GLU A 41 3.85 9.06 2.33
N LEU A 42 3.94 7.80 1.94
CA LEU A 42 4.58 6.77 2.77
C LEU A 42 6.10 6.98 2.83
N LYS A 43 6.69 6.72 4.00
CA LYS A 43 8.15 6.63 4.18
C LYS A 43 8.61 5.19 4.11
N LEU A 44 9.73 4.95 3.43
CA LEU A 44 10.49 3.69 3.48
C LEU A 44 11.90 4.00 4.01
N ASP A 45 12.31 3.38 5.12
CA ASP A 45 13.70 3.46 5.58
C ASP A 45 14.55 2.46 4.79
N LEU A 46 15.44 2.95 3.94
CA LEU A 46 16.29 2.12 3.07
C LEU A 46 17.53 1.56 3.77
N GLU A 47 17.92 2.11 4.91
CA GLU A 47 19.10 1.66 5.66
C GLU A 47 18.70 0.59 6.68
N ASN A 48 17.66 0.84 7.47
CA ASN A 48 17.23 -0.05 8.55
C ASN A 48 16.00 -0.90 8.17
N GLY A 49 15.32 -0.57 7.07
CA GLY A 49 14.05 -1.17 6.69
C GLY A 49 12.86 -0.60 7.46
N GLY A 50 11.66 -0.91 6.98
CA GLY A 50 10.40 -0.50 7.62
C GLY A 50 9.64 0.56 6.83
N ILE A 51 8.39 0.77 7.23
CA ILE A 51 7.43 1.68 6.60
C ILE A 51 6.82 2.59 7.68
N SER A 52 6.59 3.85 7.32
CA SER A 52 5.76 4.78 8.10
C SER A 52 4.64 5.36 7.23
N ASP A 53 3.54 5.78 7.85
CA ASP A 53 2.42 6.45 7.16
C ASP A 53 2.77 7.85 6.66
N ARG A 54 3.75 8.50 7.31
CA ARG A 54 4.21 9.85 6.95
C ARG A 54 5.72 9.92 6.73
N PRO A 55 6.22 10.85 5.88
CA PRO A 55 7.64 10.98 5.55
C PRO A 55 8.52 11.38 6.73
N ASP A 56 7.97 12.17 7.64
CA ASP A 56 8.65 12.75 8.81
C ASP A 56 8.64 11.81 10.02
N ASP A 57 7.73 10.83 10.05
CA ASP A 57 7.58 9.91 11.17
C ASP A 57 8.59 8.77 11.17
N ASP A 58 8.86 8.22 12.36
CA ASP A 58 9.69 7.03 12.53
C ASP A 58 8.97 5.76 12.07
N VAL A 59 9.73 4.84 11.48
CA VAL A 59 9.21 3.54 11.06
C VAL A 59 8.76 2.74 12.27
N ASN A 60 7.66 2.00 12.11
CA ASN A 60 7.14 1.14 13.17
C ASN A 60 6.59 -0.17 12.61
N ILE A 61 6.44 -1.16 13.50
CA ILE A 61 6.02 -2.52 13.11
C ILE A 61 4.62 -2.54 12.51
N TYR A 62 3.71 -1.68 12.96
CA TYR A 62 2.33 -1.65 12.46
C TYR A 62 2.28 -1.22 10.99
N HIS A 63 2.88 -0.09 10.66
CA HIS A 63 2.88 0.43 9.29
C HIS A 63 3.73 -0.44 8.36
N THR A 64 4.83 -1.00 8.87
CA THR A 64 5.63 -1.99 8.13
C THR A 64 4.78 -3.21 7.78
N TYR A 65 4.04 -3.75 8.75
CA TYR A 65 3.19 -4.91 8.53
C TYR A 65 2.10 -4.65 7.49
N PHE A 66 1.32 -3.57 7.67
CA PHE A 66 0.23 -3.25 6.77
C PHE A 66 0.70 -2.83 5.37
N GLY A 67 1.84 -2.16 5.25
CA GLY A 67 2.41 -1.84 3.95
C GLY A 67 2.84 -3.10 3.18
N VAL A 68 3.48 -4.08 3.85
CA VAL A 68 3.81 -5.38 3.23
C VAL A 68 2.56 -6.19 2.90
N ALA A 69 1.55 -6.19 3.78
CA ALA A 69 0.29 -6.88 3.53
C ALA A 69 -0.46 -6.27 2.34
N TRP A 70 -0.47 -4.94 2.21
CA TRP A 70 -1.04 -4.27 1.05
C TRP A 70 -0.32 -4.63 -0.25
N LEU A 71 1.02 -4.72 -0.23
CA LEU A 71 1.78 -5.21 -1.38
C LEU A 71 1.42 -6.67 -1.75
N SER A 72 1.15 -7.52 -0.75
CA SER A 72 0.62 -8.87 -1.02
C SER A 72 -0.74 -8.83 -1.71
N LEU A 73 -1.65 -7.94 -1.29
CA LEU A 73 -2.99 -7.83 -1.87
C LEU A 73 -2.97 -7.27 -3.30
N LEU A 74 -1.92 -6.52 -3.65
CA LEU A 74 -1.63 -6.07 -5.01
C LEU A 74 -0.85 -7.12 -5.84
N GLU A 75 -0.70 -8.34 -5.32
CA GLU A 75 0.02 -9.45 -5.98
C GLU A 75 1.48 -9.12 -6.34
N TYR A 76 2.13 -8.27 -5.54
CA TYR A 76 3.53 -7.91 -5.77
C TYR A 76 4.44 -9.15 -5.64
N ARG A 77 5.29 -9.36 -6.65
CA ARG A 77 6.19 -10.53 -6.70
C ARG A 77 7.15 -10.54 -5.50
N GLY A 78 7.29 -11.71 -4.88
CA GLY A 78 8.20 -11.90 -3.75
C GLY A 78 7.55 -11.72 -2.37
N VAL A 79 6.27 -11.34 -2.32
CA VAL A 79 5.48 -11.34 -1.08
C VAL A 79 4.54 -12.56 -1.08
N LYS A 80 4.42 -13.24 0.05
CA LYS A 80 3.46 -14.35 0.20
C LYS A 80 2.03 -13.80 0.18
N ALA A 81 1.11 -14.54 -0.44
CA ALA A 81 -0.31 -14.23 -0.42
C ALA A 81 -0.85 -14.19 1.02
N ILE A 82 -1.55 -13.10 1.35
CA ILE A 82 -2.25 -12.89 2.62
C ILE A 82 -3.75 -13.08 2.43
N ASP A 83 -4.38 -13.75 3.39
CA ASP A 83 -5.81 -13.75 3.58
C ASP A 83 -6.25 -12.39 4.16
N PRO A 84 -7.12 -11.62 3.48
CA PRO A 84 -7.51 -10.28 3.91
C PRO A 84 -8.43 -10.27 5.14
N THR A 85 -9.06 -11.39 5.48
CA THR A 85 -9.96 -11.49 6.64
C THR A 85 -9.15 -11.62 7.93
N TYR A 86 -8.13 -12.47 7.90
CA TYR A 86 -7.29 -12.72 9.07
C TYR A 86 -6.02 -11.86 9.11
N ALA A 87 -5.71 -11.18 8.00
CA ALA A 87 -4.40 -10.57 7.78
C ALA A 87 -3.30 -11.56 8.18
N LEU A 88 -3.30 -12.75 7.57
CA LEU A 88 -2.27 -13.78 7.79
C LEU A 88 -1.92 -14.46 6.46
N PRO A 89 -0.71 -15.01 6.31
CA PRO A 89 -0.37 -15.78 5.12
C PRO A 89 -1.34 -16.96 4.90
N VAL A 90 -1.77 -17.16 3.66
CA VAL A 90 -2.76 -18.20 3.31
C VAL A 90 -2.27 -19.60 3.69
N ASP A 91 -0.97 -19.88 3.58
CA ASP A 91 -0.36 -21.15 4.00
C ASP A 91 -0.49 -21.38 5.52
N VAL A 92 -0.41 -20.32 6.32
CA VAL A 92 -0.62 -20.39 7.77
C VAL A 92 -2.07 -20.70 8.11
N ILE A 93 -3.03 -20.04 7.45
CA ILE A 93 -4.46 -20.31 7.62
C ILE A 93 -4.79 -21.75 7.23
N ASN A 94 -4.32 -22.20 6.07
CA ASN A 94 -4.53 -23.56 5.59
C ASN A 94 -3.98 -24.59 6.59
N ARG A 95 -2.78 -24.34 7.14
CA ARG A 95 -2.20 -25.22 8.17
C ARG A 95 -3.06 -25.30 9.42
N ILE A 96 -3.65 -24.19 9.86
CA ILE A 96 -4.50 -24.17 11.06
C ILE A 96 -5.86 -24.84 10.80
N MET A 97 -6.43 -24.66 9.61
CA MET A 97 -7.77 -25.15 9.28
C MET A 97 -7.79 -26.62 8.82
N LEU A 98 -6.75 -27.09 8.13
CA LEU A 98 -6.65 -28.46 7.61
C LEU A 98 -6.08 -29.46 8.63
N ASN A 99 -5.48 -28.98 9.72
CA ASN A 99 -5.01 -29.81 10.83
C ASN A 99 -6.06 -29.96 11.95
N LYS A 100 -7.35 -29.74 11.62
CA LYS A 100 -8.49 -30.11 12.47
C LYS A 100 -8.89 -31.55 12.19
#